data_AF-A0A4Q3QZQ0-F1
#
_entry.id   AF-A0A4Q3QZQ0-F1
#
_cell.length_a   1.000
_cell.length_b   1.000
_cell.length_c   1.000
_cell.angle_alpha   90.00
_cell.angle_beta   90.00
_cell.angle_gamma   90.00
#
_symmetry.space_group_name_H-M   'P 1'
#
loop_
_entity.id
_entity.type
_entity.pdbx_description
1 polymer ?
#
loop_
_entity_poly.entity_id
_entity_poly.type
_entity_poly.pdbx_seq_one_letter_code
_entity_poly.pdbx_strand_id
1 'polypeptide(L)'
;LCALFTSIIFAQERKITGTVSDDRQTPLVGATVTLRGTKVATTTDAAGRFSITVPANAKTLVISYIGMQTQEADIANGNTLTIALAGTSATMSDVVVTGYGRSRRANLTTAQTTVSAKDIEKTVNTTIEQAIQGRAAGVYVTQNSGQPGGGISVNIRGISSINGNTEPLYVIDGVQLQGGGTTNSSNPLAALNPSDIEDIQVLQGPSATAIYGSRGTNGVLLITTKRGRAGQANFNYQIQYNLQTPPKSVPVMNLRQYAQMRKEFHALAGGTTPQEFLDPSILGIGTDWQDELFNNAGMQKHQLSMSGGSNTTTYYMSGEYLKQDGVAIGSGFDRYGFRLNLENKAREWITV
;
A
#
# COMPACT_ATOMS: atom_id res chain seq x y z
N LEU A 1 -24.38 74.09 32.42
CA LEU A 1 -23.74 73.97 31.10
C LEU A 1 -22.47 73.11 31.29
N CYS A 2 -22.51 71.82 30.96
CA CYS A 2 -21.32 70.94 31.00
C CYS A 2 -20.85 70.70 29.56
N ALA A 3 -19.66 71.16 29.22
CA ALA A 3 -19.04 70.96 27.93
C ALA A 3 -18.28 69.62 27.89
N LEU A 4 -18.72 68.69 27.03
CA LEU A 4 -17.99 67.47 26.72
C LEU A 4 -16.87 67.78 25.71
N PHE A 5 -15.62 67.62 26.12
CA PHE A 5 -14.47 67.53 25.20
C PHE A 5 -14.36 66.09 24.68
N THR A 6 -14.47 65.90 23.38
CA THR A 6 -14.25 64.61 22.71
C THR A 6 -12.83 64.59 22.13
N SER A 7 -11.94 63.81 22.73
CA SER A 7 -10.57 63.62 22.26
C SER A 7 -10.55 62.57 21.14
N ILE A 8 -10.13 62.95 19.94
CA ILE A 8 -9.88 62.01 18.84
C ILE A 8 -8.52 61.34 19.09
N ILE A 9 -8.53 60.04 19.38
CA ILE A 9 -7.32 59.23 19.52
C ILE A 9 -6.90 58.78 18.11
N PHE A 10 -5.79 59.29 17.61
CA PHE A 10 -5.14 58.74 16.42
C PHE A 10 -4.43 57.43 16.81
N ALA A 11 -4.84 56.31 16.21
CA ALA A 11 -4.08 55.07 16.29
C ALA A 11 -2.73 55.29 15.57
N GLN A 12 -1.62 55.20 16.31
CA GLN A 12 -0.30 55.33 15.72
C GLN A 12 0.02 54.07 14.90
N GLU A 13 0.08 54.25 13.59
CA GLU A 13 0.55 53.24 12.65
C GLU A 13 2.08 53.29 12.54
N ARG A 14 2.70 52.12 12.51
CA ARG A 14 4.15 51.95 12.39
C ARG A 14 4.47 51.24 11.08
N LYS A 15 5.32 51.85 10.26
CA LYS A 15 5.81 51.24 9.03
C LYS A 15 7.02 50.36 9.34
N ILE A 16 6.91 49.07 9.00
CA ILE A 16 7.98 48.09 9.11
C ILE A 16 8.48 47.77 7.70
N THR A 17 9.79 47.68 7.56
CA THR A 17 10.49 47.31 6.33
C THR A 17 11.39 46.13 6.60
N GLY A 18 11.78 45.40 5.56
CA GLY A 18 12.71 44.30 5.74
C GLY A 18 13.01 43.55 4.46
N THR A 19 13.88 42.55 4.57
CA THR A 19 14.24 41.63 3.49
C THR A 19 13.96 40.18 3.89
N VAL A 20 13.51 39.38 2.92
CA VAL A 20 13.32 37.94 3.06
C VAL A 20 14.23 37.23 2.07
N SER A 21 15.05 36.30 2.58
CA SER A 21 15.93 35.45 1.78
C SER A 21 15.74 33.96 2.09
N ASP A 22 16.30 33.09 1.26
CA ASP A 22 16.47 31.67 1.59
C ASP A 22 17.68 31.42 2.50
N ASP A 23 17.91 30.15 2.83
CA ASP A 23 19.06 29.64 3.59
C ASP A 23 20.41 29.79 2.87
N ARG A 24 20.39 30.12 1.57
CA ARG A 24 21.55 30.39 0.72
C ARG A 24 21.75 31.90 0.45
N GLN A 25 21.03 32.76 1.18
CA GLN A 25 21.03 34.22 1.05
C GLN A 25 20.52 34.75 -0.31
N THR A 26 19.77 33.95 -1.06
CA THR A 26 19.06 34.39 -2.28
C THR A 26 17.78 35.13 -1.88
N PRO A 27 17.51 36.34 -2.42
CA PRO A 27 16.28 37.06 -2.12
C PRO A 27 15.04 36.31 -2.62
N LEU A 28 14.01 36.22 -1.78
CA LEU A 28 12.76 35.55 -2.12
C LEU A 28 11.73 36.54 -2.63
N VAL A 29 11.37 36.42 -3.91
CA VAL A 29 10.36 37.26 -4.59
C VAL A 29 8.98 36.67 -4.37
N GLY A 30 8.00 37.47 -3.92
CA GLY A 30 6.62 37.00 -3.70
C GLY A 30 6.39 36.23 -2.39
N ALA A 31 7.31 36.31 -1.42
CA ALA A 31 7.06 35.84 -0.05
C ALA A 31 5.94 36.65 0.60
N THR A 32 5.00 35.95 1.25
CA THR A 32 3.86 36.56 1.91
C THR A 32 4.25 36.93 3.33
N VAL A 33 4.11 38.20 3.69
CA VAL A 33 4.39 38.73 5.03
C VAL A 33 3.07 39.20 5.63
N THR A 34 2.64 38.54 6.70
CA THR A 34 1.34 38.79 7.36
C THR A 34 1.54 39.20 8.81
N LEU A 35 0.70 40.11 9.32
CA LEU A 35 0.66 40.40 10.75
C LEU A 35 -0.19 39.33 11.44
N ARG A 36 0.40 38.65 12.44
CA ARG A 36 -0.26 37.54 13.15
C ARG A 36 -1.65 37.96 13.66
N GLY A 37 -2.66 37.14 13.34
CA GLY A 37 -4.02 37.32 13.84
C GLY A 37 -4.83 38.40 13.10
N THR A 38 -4.29 39.00 12.03
CA THR A 38 -4.99 40.00 11.22
C THR A 38 -4.97 39.64 9.74
N LYS A 39 -5.77 40.34 8.93
CA LYS A 39 -5.75 40.22 7.45
C LYS A 39 -4.74 41.17 6.79
N VAL A 40 -3.93 41.89 7.57
CA VAL A 40 -2.93 42.81 7.03
C VAL A 40 -1.76 41.98 6.49
N ALA A 41 -1.54 42.07 5.17
CA ALA A 41 -0.53 41.29 4.46
C ALA A 41 0.15 42.15 3.40
N THR A 42 1.39 41.82 3.08
CA THR A 42 2.16 42.37 1.95
C THR A 42 2.99 41.27 1.31
N THR A 43 3.53 41.52 0.12
CA THR A 43 4.42 40.60 -0.59
C THR A 43 5.78 41.22 -0.82
N THR A 44 6.84 40.40 -0.89
CA THR A 44 8.19 40.89 -1.19
C THR A 44 8.40 41.22 -2.67
N ASP A 45 9.23 42.22 -2.94
CA ASP A 45 9.63 42.67 -4.29
C ASP A 45 10.71 41.77 -4.93
N ALA A 46 11.18 42.14 -6.14
CA ALA A 46 12.22 41.41 -6.88
C ALA A 46 13.58 41.33 -6.15
N ALA A 47 13.82 42.20 -5.16
CA ALA A 47 15.01 42.20 -4.31
C ALA A 47 14.73 41.58 -2.93
N GLY A 48 13.58 40.91 -2.75
CA GLY A 48 13.17 40.29 -1.49
C GLY A 48 12.75 41.29 -0.42
N ARG A 49 12.58 42.58 -0.74
CA ARG A 49 12.20 43.62 0.23
C ARG A 49 10.70 43.69 0.40
N PHE A 50 10.24 43.94 1.63
CA PHE A 50 8.84 44.20 1.94
C PHE A 50 8.69 45.50 2.72
N SER A 51 7.49 46.07 2.63
CA SER A 51 7.05 47.13 3.54
C SER A 51 5.60 46.90 3.95
N ILE A 52 5.33 46.91 5.25
CA ILE A 52 4.01 46.67 5.84
C ILE A 52 3.74 47.71 6.92
N THR A 53 2.54 48.28 6.91
CA THR A 53 2.09 49.20 7.96
C THR A 53 1.30 48.41 8.98
N VAL A 54 1.73 48.43 10.24
CA VAL A 54 1.12 47.68 11.34
C VAL A 54 0.75 48.61 12.50
N PRO A 55 -0.27 48.28 13.31
CA PRO A 55 -0.57 49.02 14.53
C PRO A 55 0.62 49.04 15.52
N ALA A 56 0.79 50.10 16.31
CA ALA A 56 1.92 50.24 17.24
C ALA A 56 2.06 49.10 18.29
N ASN A 57 0.99 48.35 18.56
CA ASN A 57 0.99 47.20 19.47
C ASN A 57 1.26 45.85 18.78
N ALA A 58 1.55 45.83 17.48
CA ALA A 58 1.88 44.63 16.72
C ALA A 58 3.21 44.02 17.21
N LYS A 59 3.18 42.73 17.55
CA LYS A 59 4.34 42.02 18.11
C LYS A 59 5.07 41.10 17.12
N THR A 60 4.34 40.43 16.22
CA THR A 60 4.91 39.34 15.42
C THR A 60 4.40 39.34 13.98
N LEU A 61 5.32 39.23 13.02
CA LEU A 61 5.02 38.93 11.61
C LEU A 61 5.17 37.43 11.35
N VAL A 62 4.33 36.91 10.47
CA VAL A 62 4.38 35.54 9.96
C VAL A 62 4.73 35.61 8.48
N ILE A 63 5.83 34.94 8.12
CA ILE A 63 6.38 34.94 6.76
C ILE A 63 6.24 33.53 6.20
N SER A 64 5.61 33.42 5.04
CA SER A 64 5.40 32.17 4.33
C SER A 64 5.79 32.28 2.86
N TYR A 65 6.35 31.20 2.34
CA TYR A 65 6.70 31.05 0.93
C TYR A 65 6.49 29.60 0.50
N ILE A 66 6.07 29.40 -0.74
CA ILE A 66 5.75 28.06 -1.26
C ILE A 66 7.02 27.19 -1.21
N GLY A 67 6.94 26.04 -0.53
CA GLY A 67 8.06 25.10 -0.38
C GLY A 67 9.03 25.39 0.79
N MET A 68 8.79 26.44 1.58
CA MET A 68 9.63 26.84 2.71
C MET A 68 8.88 26.73 4.04
N GLN A 69 9.63 26.55 5.13
CA GLN A 69 9.06 26.51 6.47
C GLN A 69 8.57 27.92 6.84
N THR A 70 7.33 28.01 7.36
CA THR A 70 6.79 29.30 7.84
C THR A 70 7.59 29.76 9.05
N GLN A 71 8.02 31.02 9.05
CA GLN A 71 8.80 31.61 10.13
C GLN A 71 8.05 32.79 10.76
N GLU A 72 8.18 32.90 12.07
CA GLU A 72 7.59 33.96 12.87
C GLU A 72 8.70 34.88 13.35
N ALA A 73 8.56 36.19 13.11
CA ALA A 73 9.56 37.20 13.41
C ALA A 73 8.98 38.29 14.32
N ASP A 74 9.62 38.54 15.46
CA ASP A 74 9.19 39.56 16.41
C ASP A 74 9.67 40.96 16.02
N ILE A 75 8.80 41.96 16.15
CA ILE A 75 9.01 43.36 15.73
C ILE A 75 9.45 44.24 16.92
N ALA A 76 9.99 43.60 17.97
CA ALA A 76 10.00 44.13 19.33
C ALA A 76 10.69 45.50 19.51
N ASN A 77 11.68 45.88 18.69
CA ASN A 77 12.34 47.21 18.79
C ASN A 77 12.94 47.78 17.48
N GLY A 78 12.69 47.17 16.31
CA GLY A 78 13.31 47.60 15.03
C GLY A 78 12.31 47.84 13.91
N ASN A 79 12.49 48.90 13.11
CA ASN A 79 11.68 49.18 11.91
C ASN A 79 12.18 48.42 10.67
N THR A 80 13.30 47.70 10.81
CA THR A 80 13.94 46.93 9.75
C THR A 80 14.18 45.50 10.23
N LEU A 81 13.77 44.50 9.43
CA LEU A 81 13.94 43.08 9.72
C LEU A 81 14.65 42.37 8.58
N THR A 82 15.56 41.44 8.90
CA THR A 82 16.17 40.53 7.93
C THR A 82 15.80 39.11 8.32
N ILE A 83 15.11 38.39 7.42
CA ILE A 83 14.50 37.09 7.71
C ILE A 83 15.00 36.06 6.68
N ALA A 84 15.53 34.94 7.14
CA ALA A 84 16.00 33.85 6.29
C ALA A 84 15.12 32.60 6.50
N LEU A 85 14.35 32.23 5.47
CA LEU A 85 13.49 31.05 5.51
C LEU A 85 14.30 29.77 5.24
N ALA A 86 14.04 28.73 6.03
CA ALA A 86 14.60 27.40 5.80
C ALA A 86 13.73 26.60 4.81
N GLY A 87 14.37 25.80 3.95
CA GLY A 87 13.67 24.85 3.08
C GLY A 87 12.92 23.78 3.88
N THR A 88 11.73 23.41 3.42
CA THR A 88 10.96 22.32 4.05
C THR A 88 11.55 20.96 3.65
N SER A 89 12.49 20.44 4.45
CA SER A 89 12.92 19.04 4.35
C SER A 89 11.86 18.12 4.98
N ALA A 90 10.82 17.79 4.22
CA ALA A 90 9.87 16.76 4.62
C ALA A 90 10.45 15.36 4.39
N THR A 91 11.37 14.91 5.24
CA THR A 91 11.70 13.48 5.33
C THR A 91 10.63 12.78 6.15
N MET A 92 9.64 12.18 5.47
CA MET A 92 8.68 11.29 6.10
C MET A 92 9.44 10.11 6.75
N SER A 93 9.35 10.02 8.07
CA SER A 93 9.89 8.88 8.82
C SER A 93 8.92 7.70 8.67
N ASP A 94 9.23 6.76 7.80
CA ASP A 94 8.51 5.48 7.75
C ASP A 94 8.64 4.76 9.10
N VAL A 95 7.52 4.63 9.81
CA VAL A 95 7.42 3.84 11.04
C VAL A 95 7.14 2.40 10.63
N VAL A 96 7.94 1.47 11.11
CA VAL A 96 7.82 0.04 10.83
C VAL A 96 7.39 -0.65 12.12
N VAL A 97 6.31 -1.42 12.08
CA VAL A 97 5.79 -2.13 13.26
C VAL A 97 6.59 -3.41 13.46
N THR A 98 7.34 -3.56 14.54
CA THR A 98 8.05 -4.82 14.83
C THR A 98 7.45 -5.46 16.08
N GLY A 99 6.72 -6.56 15.91
CA GLY A 99 6.07 -7.21 17.05
C GLY A 99 4.96 -6.35 17.65
N TYR A 100 5.09 -6.05 18.94
CA TYR A 100 4.16 -5.21 19.70
C TYR A 100 4.60 -3.73 19.82
N GLY A 101 5.75 -3.36 19.25
CA GLY A 101 6.32 -2.00 19.33
C GLY A 101 6.52 -1.34 17.97
N ARG A 102 6.44 0.00 17.92
CA ARG A 102 6.76 0.80 16.72
C ARG A 102 8.20 1.29 16.82
N SER A 103 9.06 0.83 15.90
CA SER A 103 10.47 1.24 15.85
C SER A 103 10.76 1.97 14.54
N ARG A 104 11.62 2.99 14.59
CA ARG A 104 12.09 3.67 13.38
C ARG A 104 12.97 2.71 12.57
N ARG A 105 12.81 2.70 11.24
CA ARG A 105 13.58 1.83 10.31
C ARG A 105 15.11 1.90 10.55
N ALA A 106 15.64 3.06 10.93
CA ALA A 106 17.06 3.27 11.18
C ALA A 106 17.61 2.57 12.44
N ASN A 107 16.74 2.17 13.38
CA ASN A 107 17.15 1.56 14.65
C ASN A 107 17.06 0.02 14.65
N LEU A 108 16.78 -0.57 13.48
CA LEU A 108 16.57 -2.01 13.36
C LEU A 108 17.89 -2.69 12.99
N THR A 109 18.44 -3.44 13.94
CA THR A 109 19.67 -4.22 13.80
C THR A 109 19.42 -5.62 13.22
N THR A 110 18.17 -5.97 12.95
CA THR A 110 17.74 -7.32 12.54
C THR A 110 17.39 -7.41 11.05
N ALA A 111 17.63 -8.60 10.48
CA ALA A 111 17.28 -8.90 9.09
C ALA A 111 15.76 -9.01 8.89
N GLN A 112 15.16 -7.91 8.43
CA GLN A 112 13.75 -7.85 8.04
C GLN A 112 13.60 -7.16 6.69
N THR A 113 12.62 -7.58 5.91
CA THR A 113 12.31 -6.98 4.60
C THR A 113 10.88 -6.44 4.63
N THR A 114 10.69 -5.18 4.25
CA THR A 114 9.38 -4.53 4.22
C THR A 114 8.91 -4.37 2.78
N VAL A 115 7.68 -4.79 2.50
CA VAL A 115 6.95 -4.52 1.27
C VAL A 115 5.90 -3.46 1.56
N SER A 116 6.00 -2.30 0.90
CA SER A 116 5.11 -1.15 1.16
C SER A 116 3.80 -1.25 0.38
N ALA A 117 2.74 -0.58 0.84
CA ALA A 117 1.47 -0.46 0.10
C ALA A 117 1.66 -0.01 -1.36
N LYS A 118 2.57 0.94 -1.60
CA LYS A 118 2.87 1.42 -2.96
C LYS A 118 3.42 0.32 -3.86
N ASP A 119 4.18 -0.63 -3.30
CA ASP A 119 4.68 -1.76 -4.07
C ASP A 119 3.57 -2.79 -4.29
N ILE A 120 2.76 -3.07 -3.27
CA ILE A 120 1.58 -3.94 -3.36
C ILE A 120 0.65 -3.47 -4.49
N GLU A 121 0.35 -2.18 -4.56
CA GLU A 121 -0.58 -1.59 -5.54
C GLU A 121 -0.05 -1.55 -6.99
N LYS A 122 1.25 -1.80 -7.24
CA LYS A 122 1.82 -1.84 -8.60
C LYS A 122 1.38 -3.05 -9.43
N THR A 123 0.89 -4.11 -8.78
CA THR A 123 0.44 -5.33 -9.45
C THR A 123 -0.98 -5.67 -9.08
N VAL A 124 -1.66 -6.38 -9.98
CA VAL A 124 -2.99 -6.91 -9.74
C VAL A 124 -2.87 -8.15 -8.88
N ASN A 125 -2.78 -7.95 -7.56
CA ASN A 125 -2.70 -9.06 -6.62
C ASN A 125 -4.11 -9.43 -6.17
N THR A 126 -4.52 -10.67 -6.40
CA THR A 126 -5.82 -11.16 -5.92
C THR A 126 -5.72 -11.66 -4.49
N THR A 127 -4.52 -12.11 -4.07
CA THR A 127 -4.20 -12.50 -2.70
C THR A 127 -2.95 -11.77 -2.18
N ILE A 128 -2.73 -11.82 -0.87
CA ILE A 128 -1.63 -11.11 -0.19
C ILE A 128 -0.26 -11.74 -0.53
N GLU A 129 -0.20 -13.06 -0.71
CA GLU A 129 1.03 -13.80 -0.98
C GLU A 129 1.62 -13.46 -2.35
N GLN A 130 0.77 -13.21 -3.35
CA GLN A 130 1.22 -12.73 -4.65
C GLN A 130 1.90 -11.36 -4.53
N ALA A 131 1.44 -10.52 -3.60
CA ALA A 131 1.97 -9.17 -3.43
C ALA A 131 3.41 -9.16 -2.90
N ILE A 132 3.85 -10.22 -2.21
CA ILE A 132 5.23 -10.37 -1.68
C ILE A 132 6.14 -11.17 -2.62
N GLN A 133 5.59 -11.85 -3.63
CA GLN A 133 6.35 -12.66 -4.57
C GLN A 133 7.40 -11.83 -5.30
N GLY A 134 8.67 -12.23 -5.17
CA GLY A 134 9.80 -11.55 -5.81
C GLY A 134 10.13 -10.16 -5.25
N ARG A 135 9.40 -9.68 -4.23
CA ARG A 135 9.62 -8.36 -3.60
C ARG A 135 10.32 -8.42 -2.26
N ALA A 136 10.38 -9.59 -1.64
CA ALA A 136 11.16 -9.83 -0.43
C ALA A 136 12.26 -10.87 -0.68
N ALA A 137 13.50 -10.53 -0.33
CA ALA A 137 14.64 -11.44 -0.48
C ALA A 137 14.45 -12.67 0.41
N GLY A 138 14.76 -13.87 -0.09
CA GLY A 138 14.64 -15.11 0.70
C GLY A 138 13.19 -15.54 0.99
N VAL A 139 12.19 -14.95 0.33
CA VAL A 139 10.80 -15.44 0.33
C VAL A 139 10.53 -16.16 -0.98
N TYR A 140 10.16 -17.42 -0.88
CA TYR A 140 9.78 -18.25 -1.99
C TYR A 140 8.27 -18.50 -1.93
N VAL A 141 7.56 -17.99 -2.93
CA VAL A 141 6.10 -18.14 -3.05
C VAL A 141 5.82 -19.10 -4.19
N THR A 142 5.21 -20.25 -3.89
CA THR A 142 4.79 -21.22 -4.90
C THR A 142 3.28 -21.22 -5.04
N GLN A 143 2.84 -20.86 -6.23
CA GLN A 143 1.46 -21.06 -6.62
C GLN A 143 1.27 -22.54 -6.97
N ASN A 144 0.58 -23.28 -6.08
CA ASN A 144 0.36 -24.72 -6.26
C ASN A 144 -0.77 -25.02 -7.25
N SER A 145 -1.61 -24.03 -7.57
CA SER A 145 -2.74 -24.15 -8.49
C SER A 145 -3.02 -22.83 -9.22
N GLY A 146 -3.43 -22.93 -10.48
CA GLY A 146 -3.94 -21.80 -11.27
C GLY A 146 -5.40 -21.43 -10.96
N GLN A 147 -6.04 -22.12 -10.01
CA GLN A 147 -7.41 -21.82 -9.59
C GLN A 147 -7.50 -20.44 -8.93
N PRO A 148 -8.48 -19.59 -9.32
CA PRO A 148 -8.80 -18.35 -8.61
C PRO A 148 -9.00 -18.59 -7.11
N GLY A 149 -8.40 -17.75 -6.26
CA GLY A 149 -8.46 -17.88 -4.80
C GLY A 149 -7.77 -19.13 -4.23
N GLY A 150 -7.06 -19.90 -5.06
CA GLY A 150 -6.39 -21.14 -4.67
C GLY A 150 -5.24 -20.96 -3.69
N GLY A 151 -4.84 -22.07 -3.06
CA GLY A 151 -3.75 -22.11 -2.08
C GLY A 151 -2.41 -21.69 -2.69
N ILE A 152 -1.79 -20.67 -2.09
CA ILE A 152 -0.42 -20.25 -2.39
C ILE A 152 0.42 -20.61 -1.17
N SER A 153 1.50 -21.37 -1.38
CA SER A 153 2.41 -21.72 -0.31
C SER A 153 3.56 -20.72 -0.25
N VAL A 154 3.89 -20.27 0.95
CA VAL A 154 4.98 -19.34 1.22
C VAL A 154 6.03 -20.04 2.07
N ASN A 155 7.28 -20.02 1.63
CA ASN A 155 8.42 -20.51 2.38
C ASN A 155 9.44 -19.38 2.56
N ILE A 156 9.89 -19.16 3.79
CA ILE A 156 10.92 -18.15 4.11
C ILE A 156 12.24 -18.89 4.36
N ARG A 157 13.29 -18.54 3.63
CA ARG A 157 14.63 -19.16 3.67
C ARG A 157 14.66 -20.64 3.26
N GLY A 158 13.73 -21.04 2.39
CA GLY A 158 13.65 -22.41 1.87
C GLY A 158 12.92 -23.38 2.80
N ILE A 159 13.08 -24.67 2.54
CA ILE A 159 12.44 -25.73 3.33
C ILE A 159 13.24 -26.00 4.61
N SER A 160 12.64 -25.73 5.76
CA SER A 160 13.26 -25.88 7.09
C SER A 160 13.03 -27.27 7.70
N SER A 161 12.15 -28.09 7.12
CA SER A 161 11.73 -29.38 7.67
C SER A 161 11.42 -30.40 6.58
N ILE A 162 11.67 -31.67 6.89
CA ILE A 162 11.40 -32.82 6.00
C ILE A 162 9.98 -33.36 6.21
N ASN A 163 9.46 -33.29 7.45
CA ASN A 163 8.19 -33.91 7.86
C ASN A 163 7.22 -32.94 8.56
N GLY A 164 7.57 -31.66 8.71
CA GLY A 164 6.77 -30.64 9.39
C GLY A 164 6.19 -29.58 8.45
N ASN A 165 5.24 -28.79 8.94
CA ASN A 165 4.74 -27.62 8.21
C ASN A 165 5.88 -26.60 8.05
N THR A 166 6.14 -26.17 6.81
CA THR A 166 7.18 -25.18 6.46
C THR A 166 6.61 -23.77 6.26
N GLU A 167 5.30 -23.59 6.40
CA GLU A 167 4.68 -22.26 6.28
C GLU A 167 5.08 -21.33 7.44
N PRO A 168 5.23 -20.03 7.16
CA PRO A 168 5.52 -19.03 8.18
C PRO A 168 4.29 -18.78 9.07
N LEU A 169 4.54 -18.15 10.21
CA LEU A 169 3.47 -17.61 11.03
C LEU A 169 2.97 -16.30 10.40
N TYR A 170 1.67 -16.19 10.16
CA TYR A 170 1.05 -14.94 9.74
C TYR A 170 0.58 -14.16 10.96
N VAL A 171 0.89 -12.88 11.04
CA VAL A 171 0.47 -12.01 12.14
C VAL A 171 -0.24 -10.81 11.54
N ILE A 172 -1.54 -10.68 11.76
CA ILE A 172 -2.34 -9.59 11.20
C ILE A 172 -2.77 -8.70 12.35
N ASP A 173 -2.30 -7.45 12.35
CA ASP A 173 -2.58 -6.47 13.41
C ASP A 173 -2.34 -7.02 14.84
N GLY A 174 -1.38 -7.95 14.99
CA GLY A 174 -1.03 -8.58 16.27
C GLY A 174 -1.70 -9.94 16.53
N VAL A 175 -2.71 -10.33 15.76
CA VAL A 175 -3.36 -11.65 15.86
C VAL A 175 -2.59 -12.67 15.03
N GLN A 176 -2.20 -13.78 15.66
CA GLN A 176 -1.45 -14.85 15.02
C GLN A 176 -2.41 -15.82 14.32
N LEU A 177 -2.25 -15.95 12.99
CA LEU A 177 -2.88 -16.99 12.18
C LEU A 177 -1.80 -17.98 11.73
N GLN A 178 -2.06 -19.26 11.96
CA GLN A 178 -1.18 -20.29 11.44
C GLN A 178 -1.58 -20.62 10.01
N GLY A 179 -0.58 -20.68 9.13
CA GLY A 179 -0.75 -21.17 7.77
C GLY A 179 -1.36 -22.58 7.76
N GLY A 180 -2.40 -22.76 6.94
CA GLY A 180 -3.05 -24.06 6.78
C GLY A 180 -2.07 -25.01 6.12
N GLY A 181 -1.70 -26.11 6.78
CA GLY A 181 -0.73 -27.06 6.24
C GLY A 181 -1.06 -27.53 4.82
N THR A 182 -0.04 -28.05 4.12
CA THR A 182 0.05 -28.45 2.71
C THR A 182 -1.16 -29.18 2.09
N THR A 183 -2.07 -29.72 2.89
CA THR A 183 -3.25 -30.50 2.49
C THR A 183 -4.54 -29.70 2.38
N ASN A 184 -4.59 -28.45 2.87
CA ASN A 184 -5.81 -27.66 2.89
C ASN A 184 -5.82 -26.63 1.76
N SER A 185 -6.78 -26.76 0.85
CA SER A 185 -7.08 -25.80 -0.22
C SER A 185 -7.53 -24.41 0.28
N SER A 186 -7.67 -24.24 1.60
CA SER A 186 -8.08 -23.00 2.24
C SER A 186 -6.87 -22.15 2.60
N ASN A 187 -6.60 -21.12 1.79
CA ASN A 187 -5.68 -20.06 2.13
C ASN A 187 -6.35 -19.10 3.15
N PRO A 188 -5.89 -19.02 4.42
CA PRO A 188 -6.50 -18.14 5.42
C PRO A 188 -6.37 -16.64 5.06
N LEU A 189 -5.40 -16.26 4.21
CA LEU A 189 -5.24 -14.89 3.73
C LEU A 189 -6.04 -14.60 2.46
N ALA A 190 -6.60 -15.61 1.79
CA ALA A 190 -7.42 -15.37 0.60
C ALA A 190 -8.68 -14.55 0.92
N ALA A 191 -9.16 -14.58 2.17
CA ALA A 191 -10.26 -13.74 2.63
C ALA A 191 -9.86 -12.26 2.86
N LEU A 192 -8.57 -11.94 2.90
CA LEU A 192 -8.10 -10.58 3.15
C LEU A 192 -7.90 -9.82 1.84
N ASN A 193 -8.31 -8.55 1.85
CA ASN A 193 -8.10 -7.65 0.73
C ASN A 193 -6.67 -7.08 0.75
N PRO A 194 -5.84 -7.30 -0.30
CA PRO A 194 -4.50 -6.72 -0.39
C PRO A 194 -4.48 -5.18 -0.34
N SER A 195 -5.54 -4.54 -0.82
CA SER A 195 -5.62 -3.07 -0.89
C SER A 195 -5.89 -2.41 0.48
N ASP A 196 -6.25 -3.19 1.49
CA ASP A 196 -6.40 -2.71 2.88
C ASP A 196 -5.11 -2.87 3.70
N ILE A 197 -4.04 -3.39 3.09
CA ILE A 197 -2.74 -3.57 3.73
C ILE A 197 -1.91 -2.29 3.61
N GLU A 198 -1.36 -1.83 4.73
CA GLU A 198 -0.43 -0.69 4.77
C GLU A 198 1.00 -1.16 4.48
N ASP A 199 1.42 -2.23 5.15
CA ASP A 199 2.73 -2.83 4.97
C ASP A 199 2.74 -4.32 5.32
N ILE A 200 3.64 -5.05 4.66
CA ILE A 200 3.97 -6.44 5.00
C ILE A 200 5.45 -6.48 5.36
N GLN A 201 5.74 -7.06 6.52
CA GLN A 201 7.09 -7.24 7.02
C GLN A 201 7.42 -8.71 7.15
N VAL A 202 8.52 -9.08 6.53
CA VAL A 202 9.04 -10.43 6.56
C VAL A 202 10.15 -10.47 7.60
N LEU A 203 9.89 -11.18 8.70
CA LEU A 203 10.86 -11.44 9.76
C LEU A 203 11.49 -12.80 9.50
N GLN A 204 12.77 -12.80 9.18
CA GLN A 204 13.44 -14.00 8.67
C GLN A 204 14.45 -14.58 9.66
N GLY A 205 15.00 -13.76 10.57
CA GLY A 205 16.07 -14.14 11.49
C GLY A 205 15.59 -14.66 12.85
N PRO A 206 16.34 -15.57 13.50
CA PRO A 206 16.00 -16.09 14.83
C PRO A 206 15.76 -15.00 15.88
N SER A 207 16.54 -13.92 15.85
CA SER A 207 16.38 -12.78 16.76
C SER A 207 15.11 -11.96 16.49
N ALA A 208 14.68 -11.88 15.23
CA ALA A 208 13.48 -11.15 14.83
C ALA A 208 12.19 -11.93 15.12
N THR A 209 12.26 -13.27 15.03
CA THR A 209 11.10 -14.15 15.24
C THR A 209 10.97 -14.66 16.68
N ALA A 210 12.01 -14.51 17.52
CA ALA A 210 12.01 -14.95 18.92
C ALA A 210 10.81 -14.42 19.74
N ILE A 211 10.31 -13.23 19.43
CA ILE A 211 9.14 -12.63 20.08
C ILE A 211 7.87 -13.49 19.90
N TYR A 212 7.78 -14.21 18.78
CA TYR A 212 6.65 -15.08 18.44
C TYR A 212 6.88 -16.55 18.83
N GLY A 213 8.00 -16.84 19.52
CA GLY A 213 8.32 -18.15 20.07
C GLY A 213 8.53 -19.22 19.01
N SER A 214 8.28 -20.48 19.38
CA SER A 214 8.52 -21.66 18.53
C SER A 214 7.72 -21.64 17.22
N ARG A 215 6.60 -20.91 17.17
CA ARG A 215 5.79 -20.76 15.95
C ARG A 215 6.45 -19.87 14.89
N GLY A 216 7.39 -19.02 15.29
CA GLY A 216 8.16 -18.17 14.38
C GLY A 216 9.41 -18.83 13.79
N THR A 217 9.64 -20.13 14.02
CA THR A 217 10.84 -20.85 13.55
C THR A 217 10.98 -20.84 12.02
N ASN A 218 9.86 -20.89 11.30
CA ASN A 218 9.82 -20.84 9.83
C ASN A 218 9.77 -19.41 9.28
N GLY A 219 10.01 -18.39 10.12
CA GLY A 219 9.77 -16.99 9.78
C GLY A 219 8.39 -16.49 10.17
N VAL A 220 8.25 -15.17 10.21
CA VAL A 220 6.98 -14.50 10.56
C VAL A 220 6.67 -13.45 9.50
N LEU A 221 5.45 -13.49 8.98
CA LEU A 221 4.92 -12.48 8.09
C LEU A 221 3.97 -11.57 8.87
N LEU A 222 4.44 -10.37 9.20
CA LEU A 222 3.66 -9.37 9.91
C LEU A 222 2.96 -8.46 8.91
N ILE A 223 1.63 -8.45 8.98
CA ILE A 223 0.74 -7.72 8.10
C ILE A 223 0.09 -6.62 8.94
N THR A 224 0.34 -5.37 8.56
CA THR A 224 -0.28 -4.19 9.18
C THR A 224 -1.36 -3.65 8.26
N THR A 225 -2.55 -3.40 8.78
CA THR A 225 -3.64 -2.85 7.95
C THR A 225 -3.79 -1.35 8.07
N LYS A 226 -4.37 -0.76 7.02
CA LYS A 226 -4.59 0.68 6.91
C LYS A 226 -5.42 1.17 8.11
N ARG A 227 -4.97 2.29 8.69
CA ARG A 227 -5.63 2.96 9.82
C ARG A 227 -6.05 4.37 9.42
N GLY A 228 -7.05 4.90 10.13
CA GLY A 228 -7.45 6.29 9.98
C GLY A 228 -6.32 7.24 10.38
N ARG A 229 -6.25 8.39 9.71
CA ARG A 229 -5.36 9.50 10.07
C ARG A 229 -6.19 10.71 10.42
N ALA A 230 -5.72 11.51 11.38
CA ALA A 230 -6.37 12.78 11.71
C ALA A 230 -6.35 13.70 10.50
N GLY A 231 -7.48 14.34 10.20
CA GLY A 231 -7.64 15.18 9.02
C GLY A 231 -9.00 15.01 8.36
N GLN A 232 -9.11 15.59 7.16
CA GLN A 232 -10.33 15.52 6.37
C GLN A 232 -10.62 14.07 5.95
N ALA A 233 -11.90 13.76 5.81
CA ALA A 233 -12.34 12.46 5.32
C ALA A 233 -11.91 12.29 3.85
N ASN A 234 -11.12 11.26 3.59
CA ASN A 234 -10.71 10.83 2.26
C ASN A 234 -11.53 9.63 1.84
N PHE A 235 -12.13 9.72 0.67
CA PHE A 235 -12.89 8.65 0.03
C PHE A 235 -12.13 8.19 -1.19
N ASN A 236 -11.96 6.88 -1.34
CA ASN A 236 -11.35 6.29 -2.50
C ASN A 236 -12.26 5.18 -3.05
N TYR A 237 -12.56 5.24 -4.34
CA TYR A 237 -13.26 4.18 -5.04
C TYR A 237 -12.40 3.68 -6.20
N GLN A 238 -12.11 2.39 -6.19
CA GLN A 238 -11.32 1.72 -7.19
C GLN A 238 -12.17 0.65 -7.88
N ILE A 239 -12.18 0.69 -9.20
CA ILE A 239 -12.77 -0.33 -10.05
C ILE A 239 -11.68 -0.92 -10.93
N GLN A 240 -11.73 -2.24 -11.11
CA GLN A 240 -10.82 -2.95 -11.97
C GLN A 240 -11.57 -4.03 -12.75
N TYR A 241 -11.25 -4.15 -14.03
CA TYR A 241 -11.73 -5.22 -14.90
C TYR A 241 -10.53 -5.83 -15.64
N ASN A 242 -10.38 -7.15 -15.58
CA ASN A 242 -9.34 -7.89 -16.26
C ASN A 242 -9.95 -9.04 -17.08
N LEU A 243 -9.36 -9.33 -18.23
CA LEU A 243 -9.68 -10.52 -19.01
C LEU A 243 -8.52 -11.51 -18.90
N GLN A 244 -8.81 -12.71 -18.41
CA GLN A 244 -7.84 -13.79 -18.24
C GLN A 244 -7.90 -14.70 -19.45
N THR A 245 -6.76 -14.92 -20.09
CA THR A 245 -6.63 -15.87 -21.21
C THR A 245 -6.00 -17.17 -20.73
N PRO A 246 -6.39 -18.33 -21.29
CA PRO A 246 -5.79 -19.59 -20.93
C PRO A 246 -4.29 -19.64 -21.27
N PRO A 247 -3.52 -20.50 -20.56
CA PRO A 247 -2.12 -20.71 -20.87
C PRO A 247 -1.95 -21.30 -22.28
N LYS A 248 -0.74 -21.21 -22.82
CA LYS A 248 -0.42 -21.80 -24.12
C LYS A 248 -0.69 -23.30 -24.10
N SER A 249 -1.54 -23.77 -25.00
CA SER A 249 -1.87 -25.18 -25.15
C SER A 249 -0.62 -26.00 -25.45
N VAL A 250 -0.56 -27.21 -24.87
CA VAL A 250 0.50 -28.17 -25.15
C VAL A 250 0.24 -28.77 -26.53
N PRO A 251 1.24 -28.82 -27.44
CA PRO A 251 1.05 -29.48 -28.72
C PRO A 251 0.85 -30.98 -28.47
N VAL A 252 -0.36 -31.46 -28.70
CA VAL A 252 -0.74 -32.87 -28.61
C VAL A 252 -1.06 -33.42 -29.98
N MET A 253 -0.97 -34.74 -30.13
CA MET A 253 -1.41 -35.39 -31.36
C MET A 253 -2.92 -35.24 -31.52
N ASN A 254 -3.33 -34.83 -32.71
CA ASN A 254 -4.72 -34.93 -33.12
C ASN A 254 -5.11 -36.39 -33.40
N LEU A 255 -6.40 -36.68 -33.58
CA LEU A 255 -6.90 -38.05 -33.75
C LEU A 255 -6.21 -38.80 -34.90
N ARG A 256 -5.99 -38.14 -36.03
CA ARG A 256 -5.31 -38.71 -37.20
C ARG A 256 -3.85 -39.07 -36.90
N GLN A 257 -3.11 -38.16 -36.27
CA GLN A 257 -1.72 -38.39 -35.87
C GLN A 257 -1.61 -39.53 -34.85
N TYR A 258 -2.54 -39.60 -33.90
CA TYR A 258 -2.61 -40.68 -32.93
C TYR A 258 -2.89 -42.04 -33.59
N ALA A 259 -3.83 -42.11 -34.53
CA ALA A 259 -4.14 -43.31 -35.30
C ALA A 259 -2.95 -43.78 -36.14
N GLN A 260 -2.25 -42.84 -36.80
CA GLN A 260 -1.03 -43.15 -37.55
C GLN A 260 0.07 -43.70 -36.65
N MET A 261 0.36 -43.02 -35.53
CA MET A 261 1.36 -43.48 -34.55
C MET A 261 1.02 -44.90 -34.05
N ARG A 262 -0.25 -45.18 -33.73
CA ARG A 262 -0.69 -46.50 -33.28
C ARG A 262 -0.49 -47.58 -34.35
N LYS A 263 -0.82 -47.28 -35.60
CA LYS A 263 -0.64 -48.19 -36.73
C LYS A 263 0.85 -48.50 -36.96
N GLU A 264 1.71 -47.48 -36.95
CA GLU A 264 3.16 -47.63 -37.10
C GLU A 264 3.76 -48.42 -35.93
N PHE A 265 3.32 -48.16 -34.71
CA PHE A 265 3.75 -48.91 -33.53
C PHE A 265 3.41 -50.39 -33.63
N HIS A 266 2.18 -50.75 -34.03
CA HIS A 266 1.79 -52.16 -34.19
C HIS A 266 2.50 -52.84 -35.36
N ALA A 267 2.88 -52.11 -36.40
CA ALA A 267 3.68 -52.64 -37.50
C ALA A 267 5.11 -53.02 -37.03
N LEU A 268 5.68 -52.28 -36.06
CA LEU A 268 7.03 -52.50 -35.56
C LEU A 268 7.09 -53.48 -34.37
N ALA A 269 6.23 -53.30 -33.37
CA ALA A 269 6.25 -54.04 -32.11
C ALA A 269 5.28 -55.24 -32.10
N GLY A 270 4.46 -55.39 -33.13
CA GLY A 270 3.38 -56.36 -33.20
C GLY A 270 2.09 -55.90 -32.50
N GLY A 271 1.01 -56.65 -32.74
CA GLY A 271 -0.32 -56.40 -32.18
C GLY A 271 -1.38 -56.03 -33.24
N THR A 272 -2.64 -55.97 -32.80
CA THR A 272 -3.78 -55.69 -33.68
C THR A 272 -4.12 -54.22 -33.64
N THR A 273 -4.05 -53.54 -34.79
CA THR A 273 -4.54 -52.16 -34.91
C THR A 273 -6.08 -52.17 -34.93
N PRO A 274 -6.76 -51.34 -34.11
CA PRO A 274 -8.21 -51.19 -34.18
C PRO A 274 -8.68 -50.87 -35.61
N GLN A 275 -9.85 -51.39 -36.00
CA GLN A 275 -10.33 -51.27 -37.38
C GLN A 275 -10.50 -49.81 -37.79
N GLU A 276 -10.84 -48.94 -36.85
CA GLU A 276 -11.03 -47.50 -37.04
C GLU A 276 -9.71 -46.76 -37.37
N PHE A 277 -8.56 -47.35 -37.05
CA PHE A 277 -7.24 -46.74 -37.25
C PHE A 277 -6.47 -47.32 -38.44
N LEU A 278 -7.07 -48.26 -39.18
CA LEU A 278 -6.44 -48.87 -40.36
C LEU A 278 -6.23 -47.86 -41.48
N ASP A 279 -7.15 -46.90 -41.63
CA ASP A 279 -7.03 -45.78 -42.54
C ASP A 279 -7.12 -44.44 -41.78
N PRO A 280 -5.98 -43.87 -41.35
CA PRO A 280 -5.99 -42.56 -40.70
C PRO A 280 -6.48 -41.41 -41.60
N SER A 281 -6.49 -41.57 -42.94
CA SER A 281 -6.84 -40.49 -43.86
C SER A 281 -8.32 -40.11 -43.81
N ILE A 282 -9.18 -41.09 -43.51
CA ILE A 282 -10.63 -40.89 -43.35
C ILE A 282 -11.01 -40.30 -41.99
N LEU A 283 -10.08 -40.27 -41.03
CA LEU A 283 -10.32 -39.68 -39.71
C LEU A 283 -10.19 -38.16 -39.75
N GLY A 284 -11.08 -37.47 -39.04
CA GLY A 284 -10.97 -36.04 -38.77
C GLY A 284 -9.85 -35.71 -37.79
N ILE A 285 -9.72 -34.43 -37.43
CA ILE A 285 -8.75 -33.97 -36.42
C ILE A 285 -9.14 -34.37 -34.98
N GLY A 286 -10.40 -34.72 -34.74
CA GLY A 286 -10.92 -35.02 -33.39
C GLY A 286 -11.26 -33.76 -32.60
N THR A 287 -11.59 -33.94 -31.32
CA THR A 287 -11.91 -32.85 -30.38
C THR A 287 -10.64 -32.31 -29.73
N ASP A 288 -10.47 -30.98 -29.72
CA ASP A 288 -9.45 -30.35 -28.89
C ASP A 288 -9.96 -30.19 -27.46
N TRP A 289 -9.61 -31.14 -26.60
CA TRP A 289 -10.00 -31.11 -25.19
C TRP A 289 -9.40 -29.93 -24.42
N GLN A 290 -8.28 -29.35 -24.86
CA GLN A 290 -7.70 -28.18 -24.20
C GLN A 290 -8.55 -26.94 -24.50
N ASP A 291 -9.02 -26.77 -25.73
CA ASP A 291 -9.92 -25.68 -26.11
C ASP A 291 -11.30 -25.82 -25.45
N GLU A 292 -11.82 -27.05 -25.35
CA GLU A 292 -13.12 -27.29 -24.72
C GLU A 292 -13.10 -27.04 -23.19
N LEU A 293 -11.97 -27.35 -22.53
CA LEU A 293 -11.85 -27.22 -21.07
C LEU A 293 -11.57 -25.78 -20.62
N PHE A 294 -10.88 -25.00 -21.46
CA PHE A 294 -10.36 -23.69 -21.09
C PHE A 294 -10.96 -22.56 -21.92
N ASN A 295 -11.49 -21.54 -21.26
CA ASN A 295 -12.08 -20.37 -21.88
C ASN A 295 -11.47 -19.08 -21.34
N ASN A 296 -11.66 -17.99 -22.07
CA ASN A 296 -11.35 -16.65 -21.55
C ASN A 296 -12.31 -16.34 -20.40
N ALA A 297 -11.77 -15.87 -19.28
CA ALA A 297 -12.53 -15.62 -18.07
C ALA A 297 -12.39 -14.18 -17.58
N GLY A 298 -13.52 -13.54 -17.26
CA GLY A 298 -13.55 -12.19 -16.72
C GLY A 298 -13.16 -12.15 -15.25
N MET A 299 -12.59 -11.03 -14.83
CA MET A 299 -12.37 -10.70 -13.42
C MET A 299 -12.77 -9.25 -13.21
N GLN A 300 -13.56 -8.98 -12.18
CA GLN A 300 -13.93 -7.65 -11.75
C GLN A 300 -13.66 -7.46 -10.26
N LYS A 301 -13.16 -6.28 -9.90
CA LYS A 301 -12.93 -5.88 -8.51
C LYS A 301 -13.50 -4.48 -8.30
N HIS A 302 -14.28 -4.34 -7.25
CA HIS A 302 -14.81 -3.08 -6.76
C HIS A 302 -14.32 -2.89 -5.33
N GLN A 303 -13.80 -1.70 -5.05
CA GLN A 303 -13.35 -1.38 -3.72
C GLN A 303 -13.70 0.05 -3.38
N LEU A 304 -14.31 0.21 -2.21
CA LEU A 304 -14.59 1.51 -1.62
C LEU A 304 -13.85 1.58 -0.29
N SER A 305 -13.13 2.66 -0.04
CA SER A 305 -12.57 2.94 1.28
C SER A 305 -12.79 4.38 1.70
N MET A 306 -12.93 4.57 3.00
CA MET A 306 -13.13 5.83 3.67
C MET A 306 -12.19 5.91 4.86
N SER A 307 -11.43 6.98 4.96
CA SER A 307 -10.50 7.20 6.08
C SER A 307 -10.56 8.64 6.54
N GLY A 308 -10.41 8.87 7.83
CA GLY A 308 -10.39 10.22 8.38
C GLY A 308 -10.44 10.20 9.90
N GLY A 309 -10.60 11.39 10.48
CA GLY A 309 -10.75 11.50 11.92
C GLY A 309 -10.30 12.84 12.48
N SER A 310 -10.50 13.01 13.77
CA SER A 310 -9.93 14.10 14.56
C SER A 310 -8.64 13.65 15.25
N ASN A 311 -8.03 14.53 16.04
CA ASN A 311 -6.91 14.18 16.90
C ASN A 311 -7.28 13.15 18.00
N THR A 312 -8.57 13.01 18.32
CA THR A 312 -9.08 12.11 19.37
C THR A 312 -9.61 10.81 18.81
N THR A 313 -10.17 10.80 17.60
CA THR A 313 -10.78 9.59 17.03
C THR A 313 -10.42 9.48 15.57
N THR A 314 -9.80 8.37 15.18
CA THR A 314 -9.52 8.07 13.78
C THR A 314 -10.24 6.80 13.34
N TYR A 315 -10.66 6.78 12.09
CA TYR A 315 -11.38 5.65 11.51
C TYR A 315 -10.88 5.33 10.11
N TYR A 316 -10.90 4.04 9.78
CA TYR A 316 -10.77 3.51 8.43
C TYR A 316 -11.87 2.48 8.21
N MET A 317 -12.58 2.59 7.10
CA MET A 317 -13.61 1.65 6.69
C MET A 317 -13.38 1.28 5.23
N SER A 318 -13.52 0.01 4.89
CA SER A 318 -13.45 -0.46 3.51
C SER A 318 -14.48 -1.54 3.22
N GLY A 319 -14.94 -1.55 1.98
CA GLY A 319 -15.75 -2.59 1.39
C GLY A 319 -15.10 -3.07 0.08
N GLU A 320 -15.11 -4.38 -0.14
CA GLU A 320 -14.59 -5.01 -1.35
C GLU A 320 -15.63 -5.99 -1.91
N TYR A 321 -15.75 -5.98 -3.23
CA TYR A 321 -16.35 -7.07 -3.99
C TYR A 321 -15.37 -7.48 -5.10
N LEU A 322 -14.91 -8.72 -5.04
CA LEU A 322 -14.09 -9.35 -6.06
C LEU A 322 -14.87 -10.53 -6.64
N LYS A 323 -14.97 -10.59 -7.97
CA LYS A 323 -15.46 -11.75 -8.70
C LYS A 323 -14.43 -12.12 -9.76
N GLN A 324 -13.91 -13.33 -9.68
CA GLN A 324 -12.91 -13.86 -10.59
C GLN A 324 -13.40 -15.20 -11.13
N ASP A 325 -13.83 -15.22 -12.38
CA ASP A 325 -14.13 -16.46 -13.07
C ASP A 325 -12.81 -17.16 -13.42
N GLY A 326 -12.77 -18.49 -13.37
CA GLY A 326 -11.58 -19.26 -13.73
C GLY A 326 -11.56 -19.60 -15.21
N VAL A 327 -10.35 -19.67 -15.79
CA VAL A 327 -10.18 -20.06 -17.20
C VAL A 327 -10.61 -21.51 -17.43
N ALA A 328 -10.50 -22.38 -16.42
CA ALA A 328 -11.03 -23.74 -16.49
C ALA A 328 -12.52 -23.74 -16.14
N ILE A 329 -13.34 -24.41 -16.95
CA ILE A 329 -14.77 -24.55 -16.68
C ILE A 329 -14.98 -25.16 -15.30
N GLY A 330 -15.90 -24.59 -14.52
CA GLY A 330 -16.23 -25.04 -13.16
C GLY A 330 -15.30 -24.50 -12.06
N SER A 331 -14.38 -23.58 -12.40
CA SER A 331 -13.56 -22.87 -11.42
C SER A 331 -13.91 -21.39 -11.35
N GLY A 332 -13.83 -20.80 -10.16
CA GLY A 332 -14.12 -19.39 -9.91
C GLY A 332 -13.94 -19.04 -8.43
N PHE A 333 -13.87 -17.74 -8.14
CA PHE A 333 -13.69 -17.22 -6.79
C PHE A 333 -14.38 -15.87 -6.64
N ASP A 334 -15.30 -15.82 -5.67
CA ASP A 334 -15.97 -14.59 -5.25
C ASP A 334 -15.55 -14.25 -3.82
N ARG A 335 -15.18 -13.00 -3.58
CA ARG A 335 -14.84 -12.48 -2.26
C ARG A 335 -15.60 -11.21 -1.97
N TYR A 336 -16.24 -11.20 -0.81
CA TYR A 336 -16.86 -10.03 -0.22
C TYR A 336 -16.10 -9.68 1.05
N GLY A 337 -15.56 -8.47 1.10
CA GLY A 337 -14.75 -7.99 2.22
C GLY A 337 -15.39 -6.77 2.86
N PHE A 338 -15.40 -6.74 4.19
CA PHE A 338 -15.71 -5.53 4.95
C PHE A 338 -14.67 -5.37 6.05
N ARG A 339 -14.12 -4.17 6.19
CA ARG A 339 -13.18 -3.83 7.27
C ARG A 339 -13.60 -2.54 7.94
N LEU A 340 -13.52 -2.55 9.27
CA LEU A 340 -13.64 -1.36 10.10
C LEU A 340 -12.46 -1.33 11.07
N ASN A 341 -11.76 -0.21 11.12
CA ASN A 341 -10.72 0.08 12.07
C ASN A 341 -11.05 1.41 12.75
N LEU A 342 -11.16 1.41 14.06
CA LEU A 342 -11.50 2.57 14.87
C LEU A 342 -10.49 2.66 16.00
N GLU A 343 -9.88 3.83 16.15
CA GLU A 343 -8.96 4.12 17.25
C GLU A 343 -9.46 5.38 17.97
N ASN A 344 -9.64 5.31 19.29
CA ASN A 344 -10.13 6.41 20.11
C ASN A 344 -9.18 6.69 21.27
N LYS A 345 -8.59 7.89 21.25
CA LYS A 345 -7.81 8.45 22.36
C LYS A 345 -8.75 9.17 23.32
N ALA A 346 -9.42 8.41 24.18
CA ALA A 346 -10.32 8.96 25.18
C ALA A 346 -9.59 9.88 26.17
N ARG A 347 -8.32 9.57 26.48
CA ARG A 347 -7.40 10.36 27.30
C ARG A 347 -5.96 10.18 26.79
N GLU A 348 -5.02 11.02 27.20
CA GLU A 348 -3.60 10.86 26.82
C GLU A 348 -3.00 9.50 27.24
N TRP A 349 -3.54 8.88 28.30
CA TRP A 349 -3.10 7.61 28.85
C TRP A 349 -4.03 6.43 28.52
N ILE A 350 -5.14 6.67 27.81
CA ILE A 350 -6.05 5.60 27.34
C ILE A 350 -6.29 5.77 25.84
N THR A 351 -5.89 4.74 25.09
CA THR A 351 -6.33 4.53 23.70
C THR A 351 -7.11 3.22 23.63
N VAL A 352 -8.27 3.26 22.98
CA VAL A 352 -9.13 2.11 22.72
C VAL A 352 -9.16 1.82 21.23
#